data_AF-A0A7V7E4I7-F1
#
_entry.id   AF-A0A7V7E4I7-F1
#
_cell.length_a   1.000
_cell.length_b   1.000
_cell.length_c   1.000
_cell.angle_alpha   90.00
_cell.angle_beta   90.00
_cell.angle_gamma   90.00
#
_symmetry.space_group_name_H-M   'P 1'
#
loop_
_entity.id
_entity.type
_entity.pdbx_description
1 polymer ?
#
loop_
_entity_poly.entity_id
_entity_poly.type
_entity_poly.pdbx_seq_one_letter_code
_entity_poly.pdbx_strand_id
1 'polypeptide(L)' 'MPDAIEIFAPAKVNLYLHVTGRRADGYHLLDSLAVFAGVGDSLAFAPAPTRAEL' A
#
# COMPACT_ATOMS: atom_id res chain seq x y z
N MET A 1 -3.73 -7.89 24.47
CA MET A 1 -3.93 -6.44 24.69
C MET A 1 -5.34 -6.14 24.20
N PRO A 2 -6.29 -5.83 25.10
CA PRO A 2 -7.72 -5.86 24.78
C PRO A 2 -8.20 -4.81 23.76
N ASP A 3 -7.41 -3.76 23.49
CA ASP A 3 -7.79 -2.67 22.57
C ASP A 3 -6.99 -2.68 21.25
N ALA A 4 -6.32 -3.78 20.93
CA ALA A 4 -5.58 -3.89 19.67
C ALA A 4 -6.53 -4.19 18.51
N ILE A 5 -6.34 -3.50 17.38
CA ILE A 5 -7.01 -3.84 16.11
C ILE A 5 -6.01 -4.50 15.17
N GLU A 6 -6.47 -5.53 14.46
CA GLU A 6 -5.68 -6.24 13.45
C GLU A 6 -6.34 -6.10 12.09
N ILE A 7 -5.52 -5.81 11.07
CA ILE A 7 -5.96 -5.74 9.67
C ILE A 7 -4.95 -6.47 8.77
N PHE A 8 -5.46 -7.07 7.70
CA PHE A 8 -4.63 -7.65 6.64
C PHE A 8 -4.54 -6.65 5.47
N ALA A 9 -3.31 -6.31 5.08
CA ALA A 9 -3.01 -5.45 3.94
C ALA A 9 -2.55 -6.32 2.76
N PRO A 10 -3.44 -6.66 1.81
CA PRO A 10 -3.10 -7.57 0.72
C PRO A 10 -2.06 -6.93 -0.22
N ALA A 11 -1.03 -7.70 -0.57
CA ALA A 11 -0.09 -7.32 -1.61
C ALA A 11 -0.79 -7.31 -2.98
N LYS A 12 -0.27 -6.50 -3.90
CA LYS A 12 -0.75 -6.44 -5.29
C LYS A 12 0.33 -6.88 -6.27
N VAL A 13 -0.11 -7.48 -7.36
CA VAL A 13 0.72 -7.78 -8.52
C VAL A 13 0.14 -7.08 -9.74
N ASN A 14 1.00 -6.46 -10.55
CA ASN A 14 0.62 -6.00 -11.87
C ASN A 14 0.83 -7.16 -12.85
N LEU A 15 -0.24 -7.76 -13.37
CA LEU A 15 -0.15 -8.82 -14.40
C LEU A 15 0.19 -8.24 -15.78
N TYR A 16 -0.12 -6.95 -15.96
CA TYR A 16 0.26 -6.16 -17.11
C TYR A 16 0.60 -4.75 -16.64
N LEU A 17 1.64 -4.16 -17.21
CA LEU A 17 2.02 -2.77 -17.01
C LEU A 17 2.71 -2.25 -18.27
N HIS A 18 2.17 -1.17 -18.81
CA HIS A 18 2.71 -0.48 -19.97
C HIS A 18 2.76 1.02 -19.72
N VAL A 19 3.95 1.58 -19.94
CA VAL A 19 4.17 3.02 -19.88
C VAL A 19 3.80 3.63 -21.21
N THR A 20 2.79 4.50 -21.23
CA THR A 20 2.25 5.08 -22.47
C THR A 20 2.70 6.53 -22.71
N GLY A 21 3.38 7.14 -21.74
CA GLY A 21 3.92 8.49 -21.88
C GLY A 21 4.43 9.06 -20.56
N ARG A 22 4.86 10.33 -20.60
CA ARG A 22 5.37 11.08 -19.45
C ARG A 22 4.50 12.31 -19.19
N ARG A 23 4.14 12.52 -17.92
CA ARG A 23 3.34 13.66 -17.44
C ARG A 23 4.25 14.85 -17.12
N ALA A 24 3.67 16.05 -17.07
CA ALA A 24 4.38 17.28 -16.72
C ALA A 24 4.87 17.32 -15.25
N ASP A 25 4.26 16.54 -14.37
CA ASP A 25 4.62 16.40 -12.95
C ASP A 25 5.77 15.40 -12.70
N GLY A 26 6.38 14.87 -13.76
CA GLY A 26 7.50 13.94 -13.66
C GLY A 26 7.12 12.46 -13.57
N TYR A 27 5.84 12.13 -13.45
CA TYR A 27 5.36 10.74 -13.46
C TYR A 27 5.09 10.22 -14.88
N HIS A 28 4.72 8.94 -14.98
CA HIS A 28 4.35 8.28 -16.24
C HIS A 28 2.84 8.10 -16.35
N LEU A 29 2.34 8.11 -17.59
CA LEU A 29 1.04 7.54 -17.92
C LEU A 29 1.18 6.02 -17.97
N LEU A 30 0.25 5.32 -17.32
CA LEU A 30 0.27 3.86 -17.23
C LEU A 30 -1.05 3.30 -17.75
N ASP A 31 -0.95 2.25 -18.56
CA ASP A 31 -2.00 1.27 -18.79
C ASP A 31 -1.60 -0.02 -18.05
N SER A 32 -2.45 -0.53 -17.17
CA SER A 32 -2.05 -1.58 -16.21
C SER A 32 -3.24 -2.43 -15.76
N LEU A 33 -3.01 -3.74 -15.58
CA LEU A 33 -3.93 -4.64 -14.90
C LEU A 33 -3.32 -5.10 -13.57
N ALA A 34 -3.92 -4.67 -12.47
CA ALA A 34 -3.49 -5.01 -11.12
C ALA A 34 -4.50 -5.95 -10.44
N VAL A 35 -3.99 -6.90 -9.68
CA VAL A 35 -4.79 -7.83 -8.86
C VAL A 35 -4.19 -7.94 -7.46
N PHE A 36 -5.03 -8.20 -6.46
CA PHE A 36 -4.55 -8.57 -5.13
C PHE A 36 -4.11 -10.03 -5.11
N ALA A 37 -2.97 -10.29 -4.47
CA ALA A 37 -2.51 -11.63 -4.19
C ALA A 37 -3.15 -12.16 -2.89
N GLY A 38 -3.10 -13.47 -2.68
CA GLY A 38 -3.50 -14.10 -1.42
C GLY A 38 -2.50 -13.91 -0.27
N VAL A 39 -1.48 -13.05 -0.46
CA VAL A 39 -0.42 -12.75 0.51
C VAL A 39 -0.35 -11.25 0.77
N GLY A 40 0.21 -10.85 1.90
CA GLY A 40 0.22 -9.46 2.34
C GLY A 40 0.77 -9.34 3.75
N ASP A 41 0.67 -8.13 4.29
CA ASP A 41 1.15 -7.81 5.64
C ASP A 41 0.01 -7.89 6.65
N SER A 42 0.26 -8.47 7.82
CA SER A 42 -0.63 -8.39 8.97
C SER A 42 -0.20 -7.23 9.85
N LEU A 43 -1.07 -6.24 10.00
CA LEU A 43 -0.80 -5.03 10.76
C LEU A 43 -1.62 -5.06 12.06
N ALA A 44 -0.93 -4.91 13.19
CA ALA A 44 -1.55 -4.78 14.50
C ALA A 44 -1.32 -3.36 15.03
N PHE A 45 -2.38 -2.71 15.47
CA PHE A 45 -2.34 -1.35 16.03
C PHE A 45 -2.84 -1.39 17.46
N ALA A 46 -2.14 -0.67 18.35
CA ALA A 46 -2.56 -0.44 19.72
C ALA A 46 -2.35 1.04 20.06
N PRO A 47 -3.14 1.63 20.98
CA PRO A 47 -2.90 2.98 21.46
C PRO A 47 -1.47 3.15 21.97
N ALA A 48 -0.80 4.21 21.53
CA ALA A 48 0.52 4.60 21.98
C ALA A 48 0.57 6.12 22.20
N PRO A 49 1.39 6.63 23.13
CA PRO A 49 1.60 8.06 23.29
C PRO A 49 2.11 8.67 21.97
N THR A 50 1.64 9.88 21.63
CA THR A 50 2.21 10.64 20.51
C THR A 50 3.68 10.93 20.80
N ARG A 51 4.55 10.65 19.82
CA ARG A 51 5.96 11.01 19.93
C ARG A 51 6.07 12.55 19.91
N ALA A 52 6.50 13.15 21.01
CA ALA A 52 6.90 14.56 21.00
C ALA A 52 8.10 14.73 20.04
N GLU A 53 8.04 15.76 19.20
CA GLU A 53 9.07 16.10 18.22
C GLU A 53 10.45 16.22 18.89
N LEU A 54 11.48 15.65 18.25
CA LEU A 54 12.89 15.88 18.58
C LEU A 54 13.35 17.21 17.98
#